data_AF-D7C739-F1
#
_entry.id   AF-D7C739-F1
#
_cell.length_a   1.000
_cell.length_b   1.000
_cell.length_c   1.000
_cell.angle_alpha   90.00
_cell.angle_beta   90.00
_cell.angle_gamma   90.00
#
_symmetry.space_group_name_H-M   'P 1'
#
loop_
_entity.id
_entity.type
_entity.pdbx_description
1 polymer ?
#
loop_
_entity_poly.entity_id
_entity_poly.type
_entity_poly.pdbx_seq_one_letter_code
_entity_poly.pdbx_strand_id
1 'polypeptide(L)'
;MSLEALAEITKFSKSSLARFETAESMIPPELPPMLDVAFGTDGIFGKLYALARHEIHPDKFRRRMELEARAIRIREYSPQIVPGLLQTPAYAEAQFRVHLPDASDDEVEKLLMARLSRQELLSKEPQPHYAAILDEGVLRRRYGSWAVMREQLSRLTALALTPASFVQVLSFEHGGHALAGGALSLLTLDDDSPVAYEEATTTGTLVEEKEEVRARIRAYDLLSASALSPEKSADFIRSVLEALPDEHNP
;
A
#
# COMPACT_ATOMS: atom_id res chain seq x y z
N MET A 1 -4.67 15.75 -33.22
CA MET A 1 -4.58 17.19 -32.90
C MET A 1 -3.25 17.42 -32.19
N SER A 2 -2.51 18.50 -32.47
CA SER A 2 -1.25 18.80 -31.77
C SER A 2 -1.50 19.44 -30.40
N LEU A 3 -0.52 19.39 -29.51
CA LEU A 3 -0.59 20.09 -28.21
C LEU A 3 -0.67 21.61 -28.38
N GLU A 4 -0.06 22.19 -29.41
CA GLU A 4 -0.29 23.60 -29.77
C GLU A 4 -1.76 23.89 -30.06
N ALA A 5 -2.41 23.06 -30.88
CA ALA A 5 -3.81 23.28 -31.24
C ALA A 5 -4.75 23.05 -30.04
N LEU A 6 -4.41 22.11 -29.15
CA LEU A 6 -5.17 21.85 -27.94
C LEU A 6 -5.03 22.96 -26.89
N ALA A 7 -3.87 23.63 -26.83
CA ALA A 7 -3.62 24.76 -25.93
C ALA A 7 -4.56 25.95 -26.20
N GLU A 8 -4.79 26.25 -27.48
CA GLU A 8 -5.71 27.32 -27.91
C GLU A 8 -7.15 27.07 -27.47
N ILE A 9 -7.57 25.81 -27.42
CA ILE A 9 -8.95 25.41 -27.07
C ILE A 9 -9.12 25.31 -25.55
N THR A 10 -8.14 24.70 -24.87
CA THR A 10 -8.23 24.36 -23.45
C THR A 10 -7.74 25.47 -22.53
N LYS A 11 -7.16 26.56 -23.07
CA LYS A 11 -6.55 27.66 -22.31
C LYS A 11 -5.44 27.22 -21.34
N PHE A 12 -4.94 25.99 -21.47
CA PHE A 12 -3.76 25.50 -20.80
C PHE A 12 -2.54 25.66 -21.70
N SER A 13 -1.37 25.94 -21.13
CA SER A 13 -0.14 26.02 -21.92
C SER A 13 0.20 24.66 -22.54
N LYS A 14 0.87 24.65 -23.69
CA LYS A 14 1.42 23.43 -24.30
C LYS A 14 2.24 22.60 -23.29
N SER A 15 3.02 23.28 -22.45
CA SER A 15 3.84 22.63 -21.42
C SER A 15 3.00 21.96 -20.34
N SER A 16 1.90 22.58 -19.92
CA SER A 16 0.96 21.99 -18.95
C SER A 16 0.26 20.78 -19.55
N LEU A 17 -0.21 20.89 -20.80
CA LEU A 17 -0.85 19.79 -21.51
C LEU A 17 0.10 18.60 -21.72
N ALA A 18 1.37 18.85 -22.08
CA ALA A 18 2.38 17.81 -22.20
C ALA A 18 2.59 17.07 -20.87
N ARG A 19 2.65 17.80 -19.75
CA ARG A 19 2.77 17.21 -18.40
C ARG A 19 1.52 16.41 -17.99
N PHE A 20 0.34 16.80 -18.45
CA PHE A 20 -0.88 16.01 -18.24
C PHE A 20 -0.89 14.75 -19.10
N GLU A 21 -0.49 14.85 -20.37
CA GLU A 21 -0.41 13.73 -21.31
C GLU A 21 0.61 12.66 -20.87
N THR A 22 1.71 13.09 -20.25
CA THR A 22 2.77 12.21 -19.73
C THR A 22 2.56 11.80 -18.26
N ALA A 23 1.43 12.17 -17.66
CA ALA A 23 1.09 11.89 -16.26
C ALA A 23 2.07 12.47 -15.22
N GLU A 24 2.88 13.48 -15.58
CA GLU A 24 3.76 14.21 -14.66
C GLU A 24 2.98 15.22 -13.78
N SER A 25 1.69 15.43 -14.00
CA SER A 25 0.85 16.36 -13.25
C SER A 25 -0.60 15.93 -13.20
N MET A 26 -1.27 16.28 -12.10
CA MET A 26 -2.70 16.04 -11.95
C MET A 26 -3.50 16.81 -12.99
N ILE A 27 -4.46 16.13 -13.61
CA ILE A 27 -5.42 16.73 -14.52
C ILE A 27 -6.37 17.61 -13.70
N PRO A 28 -6.46 18.93 -13.98
CA PRO A 28 -7.39 19.80 -13.30
C PRO A 28 -8.85 19.49 -13.73
N PRO A 29 -9.84 19.60 -12.84
CA PRO A 29 -11.23 19.19 -13.12
C PRO A 29 -11.89 19.98 -14.25
N GLU A 30 -11.34 21.13 -14.61
CA GLU A 30 -11.81 21.96 -15.71
C GLU A 30 -11.37 21.43 -17.09
N LEU A 31 -10.31 20.62 -17.18
CA LEU A 31 -9.75 20.16 -18.46
C LEU A 31 -10.64 19.13 -19.20
N PRO A 32 -11.18 18.08 -18.57
CA PRO A 32 -11.94 17.04 -19.28
C PRO A 32 -13.15 17.55 -20.09
N PRO A 33 -14.01 18.46 -19.55
CA PRO A 33 -15.07 19.08 -20.35
C PRO A 33 -14.55 19.86 -21.57
N MET A 34 -13.36 20.45 -21.49
CA MET A 34 -12.75 21.16 -22.61
C MET A 34 -12.19 20.21 -23.67
N LEU A 35 -11.67 19.04 -23.24
CA LEU A 35 -11.28 17.96 -24.15
C LEU A 35 -12.50 17.40 -24.88
N ASP A 36 -13.64 17.27 -24.20
CA ASP A 36 -14.90 16.85 -24.82
C ASP A 36 -15.32 17.80 -25.96
N VAL A 37 -15.22 19.11 -25.75
CA VAL A 37 -15.46 20.11 -26.80
C VAL A 37 -14.41 20.02 -27.92
N ALA A 38 -13.12 19.89 -27.58
CA ALA A 38 -12.03 19.91 -28.54
C ALA A 38 -12.02 18.70 -29.49
N PHE A 39 -12.39 17.53 -28.97
CA PHE A 39 -12.44 16.27 -29.72
C PHE A 39 -13.84 15.90 -30.20
N GLY A 40 -14.86 16.71 -29.88
CA GLY A 40 -16.25 16.43 -30.23
C GLY A 40 -16.78 15.16 -29.58
N THR A 41 -16.28 14.82 -28.40
CA THR A 41 -16.71 13.64 -27.65
C THR A 41 -17.85 14.01 -26.72
N ASP A 42 -18.93 13.22 -26.74
CA ASP A 42 -20.17 13.49 -26.00
C ASP A 42 -20.03 13.16 -24.50
N GLY A 43 -19.18 13.94 -23.82
CA GLY A 43 -18.90 13.82 -22.40
C GLY A 43 -18.05 12.61 -22.02
N ILE A 44 -17.32 12.01 -22.98
CA ILE A 44 -16.49 10.82 -22.73
C ILE A 44 -15.34 11.15 -21.79
N PHE A 45 -14.62 12.25 -22.02
CA PHE A 45 -13.52 12.66 -21.13
C PHE A 45 -14.04 13.02 -19.74
N GLY A 46 -15.18 13.70 -19.65
CA GLY A 46 -15.86 13.97 -18.37
C GLY A 46 -16.24 12.70 -17.61
N LYS A 47 -16.80 11.70 -18.30
CA LYS A 47 -17.14 10.39 -17.72
C LYS A 47 -15.90 9.60 -17.31
N LEU A 48 -14.88 9.54 -18.15
CA LEU A 48 -13.60 8.89 -17.85
C LEU A 48 -12.90 9.55 -16.66
N TYR A 49 -12.90 10.89 -16.59
CA TYR A 49 -12.37 11.61 -15.44
C TYR A 49 -13.18 11.37 -14.17
N ALA A 50 -14.52 11.27 -14.27
CA ALA A 50 -15.37 10.94 -13.14
C ALA A 50 -15.14 9.51 -12.62
N LEU A 51 -14.83 8.55 -13.50
CA LEU A 51 -14.41 7.20 -13.12
C LEU A 51 -13.01 7.24 -12.50
N ALA A 52 -12.04 7.89 -13.16
CA ALA A 52 -10.64 7.94 -12.75
C ALA A 52 -10.39 8.75 -11.46
N ARG A 53 -11.25 9.72 -11.10
CA ARG A 53 -11.12 10.50 -9.85
C ARG A 53 -11.64 9.77 -8.62
N HIS A 54 -12.55 8.81 -8.82
CA HIS A 54 -13.18 8.01 -7.77
C HIS A 54 -12.44 6.70 -7.55
N GLU A 55 -11.75 6.21 -8.58
CA GLU A 55 -10.70 5.22 -8.41
C GLU A 55 -9.48 5.89 -7.77
N ILE A 56 -9.08 5.41 -6.60
CA ILE A 56 -7.77 5.70 -5.99
C ILE A 56 -6.70 5.25 -7.01
N HIS A 57 -6.28 6.18 -7.87
CA HIS A 57 -5.40 6.03 -9.04
C HIS A 57 -4.99 4.58 -9.42
N PRO A 58 -5.60 4.01 -10.48
CA PRO A 58 -5.08 2.81 -11.13
C PRO A 58 -3.60 2.96 -11.49
N ASP A 59 -3.15 4.14 -11.90
CA ASP A 59 -1.77 4.40 -12.33
C ASP A 59 -0.76 4.37 -11.18
N LYS A 60 -1.10 4.89 -9.99
CA LYS A 60 -0.19 4.85 -8.84
C LYS A 60 -0.14 3.47 -8.20
N PHE A 61 -1.28 2.80 -8.10
CA PHE A 61 -1.33 1.42 -7.63
C PHE A 61 -0.58 0.49 -8.60
N ARG A 62 -0.82 0.63 -9.91
CA ARG A 62 -0.09 -0.11 -10.96
C ARG A 62 1.40 0.20 -10.95
N ARG A 63 1.78 1.49 -10.83
CA ARG A 63 3.19 1.89 -10.74
C ARG A 63 3.86 1.32 -9.50
N ARG A 64 3.18 1.31 -8.34
CA ARG A 64 3.65 0.61 -7.15
C ARG A 64 3.86 -0.88 -7.42
N MET A 65 2.93 -1.55 -8.09
CA MET A 65 3.06 -2.98 -8.42
C MET A 65 4.26 -3.24 -9.34
N GLU A 66 4.48 -2.39 -10.34
CA GLU A 66 5.65 -2.46 -11.23
C GLU A 66 6.97 -2.31 -10.47
N LEU A 67 7.02 -1.38 -9.52
CA LEU A 67 8.20 -1.15 -8.68
C LEU A 67 8.43 -2.29 -7.69
N GLU A 68 7.37 -2.82 -7.09
CA GLU A 68 7.48 -4.00 -6.21
C GLU A 68 7.96 -5.24 -6.97
N ALA A 69 7.52 -5.45 -8.22
CA ALA A 69 7.96 -6.57 -9.04
C ALA A 69 9.47 -6.52 -9.38
N ARG A 70 10.06 -5.32 -9.36
CA ARG A 70 11.50 -5.06 -9.54
C ARG A 70 12.28 -4.97 -8.22
N ALA A 71 11.61 -4.97 -7.08
CA ALA A 71 12.26 -4.80 -5.79
C ALA A 71 13.08 -6.04 -5.41
N ILE A 72 14.35 -5.82 -5.04
CA ILE A 72 15.22 -6.83 -4.43
C ILE A 72 15.17 -6.77 -2.89
N ARG A 73 14.69 -5.65 -2.34
CA ARG A 73 14.42 -5.48 -0.92
C ARG A 73 13.18 -4.61 -0.71
N ILE A 74 12.33 -5.04 0.21
CA ILE A 74 11.08 -4.38 0.58
C ILE A 74 11.09 -4.21 2.11
N ARG A 75 10.89 -2.99 2.58
CA ARG A 75 10.76 -2.69 4.01
C ARG A 75 9.49 -1.91 4.26
N GLU A 76 8.63 -2.37 5.15
CA GLU A 76 7.31 -1.76 5.40
C GLU A 76 7.14 -1.39 6.87
N TYR A 77 6.51 -0.24 7.13
CA TYR A 77 5.89 0.09 8.39
C TYR A 77 4.38 0.14 8.20
N SER A 78 3.64 -0.60 9.01
CA SER A 78 2.19 -0.59 8.97
C SER A 78 1.58 -0.22 10.33
N PRO A 79 0.84 0.91 10.41
CA PRO A 79 0.30 1.42 11.67
C PRO A 79 -1.04 0.82 12.08
N GLN A 80 -1.82 0.25 11.15
CA GLN A 80 -3.25 -0.05 11.42
C GLN A 80 -3.72 -1.41 10.91
N ILE A 81 -3.10 -1.96 9.87
CA ILE A 81 -3.53 -3.21 9.23
C ILE A 81 -2.34 -4.11 8.93
N VAL A 82 -2.54 -5.41 8.82
CA VAL A 82 -1.47 -6.30 8.36
C VAL A 82 -1.08 -5.94 6.92
N PRO A 83 0.23 -5.79 6.59
CA PRO A 83 0.69 -5.55 5.22
C PRO A 83 0.12 -6.57 4.24
N GLY A 84 -0.30 -6.12 3.07
CA GLY A 84 -0.97 -6.97 2.08
C GLY A 84 -0.20 -8.24 1.71
N LEU A 85 1.13 -8.17 1.72
CA LEU A 85 2.02 -9.31 1.43
C LEU A 85 2.00 -10.38 2.53
N LEU A 86 1.60 -10.02 3.75
CA LEU A 86 1.56 -10.90 4.93
C LEU A 86 0.15 -11.38 5.29
N GLN A 87 -0.88 -10.92 4.58
CA GLN A 87 -2.27 -11.24 4.90
C GLN A 87 -2.62 -12.72 4.60
N THR A 88 -3.50 -13.33 5.38
CA THR A 88 -4.20 -14.55 4.98
C THR A 88 -5.37 -14.19 4.06
N PRO A 89 -5.87 -15.13 3.23
CA PRO A 89 -7.04 -14.86 2.39
C PRO A 89 -8.25 -14.37 3.19
N ALA A 90 -8.54 -15.02 4.32
CA ALA A 90 -9.67 -14.68 5.18
C ALA A 90 -9.53 -13.29 5.83
N TYR A 91 -8.32 -12.89 6.23
CA TYR A 91 -8.06 -11.55 6.75
C TYR A 91 -8.22 -10.50 5.65
N ALA A 92 -7.68 -10.75 4.45
CA ALA A 92 -7.78 -9.83 3.32
C ALA A 92 -9.24 -9.62 2.90
N GLU A 93 -10.03 -10.69 2.81
CA GLU A 93 -11.46 -10.61 2.53
C GLU A 93 -12.19 -9.78 3.60
N ALA A 94 -11.99 -10.10 4.89
CA ALA A 94 -12.61 -9.36 5.99
C ALA A 94 -12.21 -7.87 5.98
N GLN A 95 -10.97 -7.56 5.62
CA GLN A 95 -10.51 -6.19 5.42
C GLN A 95 -11.28 -5.51 4.29
N PHE A 96 -11.38 -6.13 3.10
CA PHE A 96 -12.09 -5.54 1.96
C PHE A 96 -13.55 -5.27 2.29
N ARG A 97 -14.24 -6.19 2.96
CA ARG A 97 -15.65 -5.99 3.40
C ARG A 97 -15.83 -4.80 4.33
N VAL A 98 -14.85 -4.52 5.19
CA VAL A 98 -14.89 -3.35 6.08
C VAL A 98 -14.60 -2.04 5.33
N HIS A 99 -13.65 -2.05 4.39
CA HIS A 99 -13.24 -0.84 3.67
C HIS A 99 -14.17 -0.48 2.50
N LEU A 100 -14.86 -1.48 1.94
CA LEU A 100 -15.74 -1.37 0.79
C LEU A 100 -17.11 -2.00 1.14
N PRO A 101 -17.90 -1.37 2.02
CA PRO A 101 -19.15 -1.95 2.51
C PRO A 101 -20.20 -2.16 1.40
N ASP A 102 -20.11 -1.40 0.31
CA ASP A 102 -21.03 -1.48 -0.83
C ASP A 102 -20.52 -2.39 -1.97
N ALA A 103 -19.33 -2.99 -1.84
CA ALA A 103 -18.79 -3.88 -2.86
C ALA A 103 -19.52 -5.22 -2.89
N SER A 104 -19.83 -5.67 -4.11
CA SER A 104 -20.38 -6.99 -4.39
C SER A 104 -19.38 -8.12 -4.09
N ASP A 105 -19.90 -9.33 -3.95
CA ASP A 105 -19.07 -10.53 -3.72
C ASP A 105 -18.03 -10.71 -4.84
N ASP A 106 -18.44 -10.53 -6.10
CA ASP A 106 -17.56 -10.61 -7.28
C ASP A 106 -16.44 -9.55 -7.25
N GLU A 107 -16.70 -8.34 -6.75
CA GLU A 107 -15.69 -7.30 -6.61
C GLU A 107 -14.68 -7.64 -5.51
N VAL A 108 -15.15 -8.15 -4.37
CA VAL A 108 -14.29 -8.60 -3.28
C VAL A 108 -13.43 -9.79 -3.72
N GLU A 109 -13.99 -10.75 -4.46
CA GLU A 109 -13.26 -11.89 -5.01
C GLU A 109 -12.15 -11.44 -5.96
N LYS A 110 -12.43 -10.50 -6.87
CA LYS A 110 -11.40 -9.93 -7.77
C LYS A 110 -10.26 -9.27 -7.00
N LEU A 111 -10.58 -8.49 -5.97
CA LEU A 111 -9.59 -7.83 -5.11
C LEU A 111 -8.76 -8.85 -4.32
N LEU A 112 -9.39 -9.92 -3.84
CA LEU A 112 -8.71 -11.02 -3.16
C LEU A 112 -7.75 -11.74 -4.11
N MET A 113 -8.18 -12.08 -5.32
CA MET A 113 -7.31 -12.70 -6.33
C MET A 113 -6.11 -11.81 -6.68
N ALA A 114 -6.32 -10.50 -6.83
CA ALA A 114 -5.22 -9.55 -7.03
C ALA A 114 -4.27 -9.51 -5.83
N ARG A 115 -4.79 -9.57 -4.60
CA ARG A 115 -3.97 -9.63 -3.37
C ARG A 115 -3.11 -10.89 -3.34
N LEU A 116 -3.69 -12.06 -3.64
CA LEU A 116 -3.00 -13.34 -3.59
C LEU A 116 -1.94 -13.46 -4.68
N SER A 117 -2.26 -13.04 -5.90
CA SER A 117 -1.28 -12.99 -7.00
C SER A 117 -0.07 -12.11 -6.63
N ARG A 118 -0.30 -10.98 -5.96
CA ARG A 118 0.79 -10.13 -5.47
C ARG A 118 1.65 -10.79 -4.41
N GLN A 119 1.08 -11.65 -3.55
CA GLN A 119 1.84 -12.38 -2.53
C GLN A 119 2.86 -13.37 -3.11
N GLU A 120 2.69 -13.80 -4.37
CA GLU A 120 3.66 -14.65 -5.07
C GLU A 120 5.04 -14.00 -5.17
N LEU A 121 5.13 -12.66 -5.03
CA LEU A 121 6.39 -11.93 -4.95
C LEU A 121 7.30 -12.45 -3.82
N LEU A 122 6.73 -12.85 -2.69
CA LEU A 122 7.49 -13.43 -1.57
C LEU A 122 8.00 -14.84 -1.85
N SER A 123 7.58 -15.47 -2.94
CA SER A 123 7.99 -16.83 -3.34
C SER A 123 8.75 -16.86 -4.67
N LYS A 124 9.04 -15.69 -5.25
CA LYS A 124 9.80 -15.54 -6.50
C LYS A 124 11.27 -15.93 -6.27
N GLU A 125 11.94 -16.40 -7.31
CA GLU A 125 13.39 -16.62 -7.32
C GLU A 125 14.09 -15.57 -8.23
N PRO A 126 15.11 -14.83 -7.72
CA PRO A 126 15.52 -14.77 -6.31
C PRO A 126 14.48 -14.06 -5.45
N GLN A 127 14.31 -14.54 -4.21
CA GLN A 127 13.35 -13.97 -3.27
C GLN A 127 13.81 -12.59 -2.79
N PRO A 128 12.93 -11.56 -2.80
CA PRO A 128 13.30 -10.26 -2.26
C PRO A 128 13.44 -10.34 -0.73
N HIS A 129 14.40 -9.61 -0.18
CA HIS A 129 14.50 -9.44 1.26
C HIS A 129 13.33 -8.62 1.77
N TYR A 130 12.50 -9.20 2.64
CA TYR A 130 11.29 -8.56 3.14
C TYR A 130 11.37 -8.25 4.63
N ALA A 131 11.14 -7.00 5.03
CA ALA A 131 11.04 -6.64 6.45
C ALA A 131 9.75 -5.86 6.71
N ALA A 132 9.06 -6.16 7.81
CA ALA A 132 7.91 -5.38 8.24
C ALA A 132 8.05 -4.97 9.71
N ILE A 133 7.68 -3.73 10.02
CA ILE A 133 7.43 -3.26 11.38
C ILE A 133 5.92 -3.05 11.49
N LEU A 134 5.30 -3.79 12.41
CA LEU A 134 3.88 -3.67 12.73
C LEU A 134 3.72 -2.85 13.99
N ASP A 135 2.89 -1.82 13.95
CA ASP A 135 2.42 -1.21 15.18
C ASP A 135 1.57 -2.23 15.97
N GLU A 136 1.66 -2.20 17.30
CA GLU A 136 0.90 -3.09 18.18
C GLU A 136 -0.61 -3.08 17.89
N GLY A 137 -1.16 -1.94 17.42
CA GLY A 137 -2.55 -1.81 17.00
C GLY A 137 -2.96 -2.79 15.89
N VAL A 138 -2.05 -3.16 15.01
CA VAL A 138 -2.26 -4.16 13.94
C VAL A 138 -2.64 -5.52 14.51
N LEU A 139 -2.06 -5.89 15.65
CA LEU A 139 -2.26 -7.20 16.28
C LEU A 139 -3.53 -7.23 17.15
N ARG A 140 -3.97 -6.06 17.62
CA ARG A 140 -5.11 -5.93 18.54
C ARG A 140 -6.43 -5.58 17.85
N ARG A 141 -6.39 -4.88 16.71
CA ARG A 141 -7.60 -4.52 15.96
C ARG A 141 -8.09 -5.72 15.15
N ARG A 142 -9.24 -6.28 15.55
CA ARG A 142 -9.84 -7.44 14.88
C ARG A 142 -10.40 -7.08 13.50
N TYR A 143 -10.03 -7.89 12.51
CA TYR A 143 -10.72 -8.00 11.22
C TYR A 143 -11.27 -9.43 11.08
N GLY A 144 -12.55 -9.56 10.73
CA GLY A 144 -13.22 -10.86 10.66
C GLY A 144 -13.50 -11.46 12.04
N SER A 145 -13.61 -12.80 12.13
CA SER A 145 -13.84 -13.52 13.39
C SER A 145 -12.55 -13.70 14.20
N TRP A 146 -12.66 -14.25 15.42
CA TRP A 146 -11.48 -14.65 16.20
C TRP A 146 -10.67 -15.74 15.49
N ALA A 147 -11.31 -16.69 14.79
CA ALA A 147 -10.60 -17.65 13.95
C ALA A 147 -9.78 -17.00 12.84
N VAL A 148 -10.31 -15.97 12.16
CA VAL A 148 -9.57 -15.20 11.15
C VAL A 148 -8.33 -14.55 11.76
N MET A 149 -8.49 -13.92 12.93
CA MET A 149 -7.35 -13.32 13.64
C MET A 149 -6.32 -14.38 14.09
N ARG A 150 -6.77 -15.54 14.58
CA ARG A 150 -5.87 -16.64 14.97
C ARG A 150 -5.03 -17.11 13.80
N GLU A 151 -5.65 -17.31 12.65
CA GLU A 151 -4.96 -17.70 11.41
C GLU A 151 -3.93 -16.63 11.00
N GLN A 152 -4.34 -15.36 11.01
CA GLN A 152 -3.47 -14.25 10.63
C GLN A 152 -2.26 -14.08 11.55
N LEU A 153 -2.45 -14.11 12.88
CA LEU A 153 -1.36 -13.99 13.84
C LEU A 153 -0.43 -15.22 13.81
N SER A 154 -0.97 -16.40 13.54
CA SER A 154 -0.17 -17.62 13.32
C SER A 154 0.74 -17.46 12.09
N ARG A 155 0.21 -16.93 10.98
CA ARG A 155 1.01 -16.62 9.78
C ARG A 155 2.11 -15.61 10.07
N LEU A 156 1.82 -14.54 10.82
CA LEU A 156 2.83 -13.54 11.19
C LEU A 156 3.93 -14.14 12.07
N THR A 157 3.58 -15.03 13.00
CA THR A 157 4.54 -15.74 13.84
C THR A 157 5.49 -16.62 13.01
N ALA A 158 4.96 -17.31 11.99
CA ALA A 158 5.76 -18.14 11.09
C ALA A 158 6.72 -17.32 10.20
N LEU A 159 6.40 -16.04 9.95
CA LEU A 159 7.20 -15.12 9.14
C LEU A 159 8.08 -14.19 9.98
N ALA A 160 8.03 -14.30 11.31
CA ALA A 160 8.71 -13.37 12.20
C ALA A 160 10.23 -13.36 12.02
N LEU A 161 10.83 -14.52 11.71
CA LEU A 161 12.24 -14.63 11.37
C LEU A 161 12.48 -15.81 10.44
N THR A 162 12.75 -15.52 9.17
CA THR A 162 13.15 -16.47 8.14
C THR A 162 14.46 -15.98 7.48
N PRO A 163 15.16 -16.80 6.69
CA PRO A 163 16.36 -16.34 5.96
C PRO A 163 16.09 -15.16 5.01
N ALA A 164 14.87 -15.03 4.51
CA ALA A 164 14.49 -14.02 3.52
C ALA A 164 13.59 -12.91 4.08
N SER A 165 13.04 -13.08 5.29
CA SER A 165 12.12 -12.11 5.86
C SER A 165 12.13 -12.03 7.38
N PHE A 166 11.75 -10.87 7.93
CA PHE A 166 11.48 -10.73 9.36
C PHE A 166 10.35 -9.74 9.64
N VAL A 167 9.65 -9.95 10.75
CA VAL A 167 8.58 -9.08 11.24
C VAL A 167 8.92 -8.62 12.64
N GLN A 168 8.96 -7.30 12.83
CA GLN A 168 9.12 -6.66 14.13
C GLN A 168 7.80 -6.05 14.60
N VAL A 169 7.63 -5.95 15.90
CA VAL A 169 6.51 -5.25 16.54
C VAL A 169 7.02 -3.99 17.22
N LEU A 170 6.40 -2.85 16.91
CA LEU A 170 6.53 -1.63 17.68
C LEU A 170 5.45 -1.63 18.77
N SER A 171 5.86 -1.84 20.02
CA SER A 171 4.94 -1.82 21.16
C SER A 171 4.47 -0.40 21.49
N PHE A 172 3.26 -0.28 22.02
CA PHE A 172 2.73 0.97 22.55
C PHE A 172 3.59 1.57 23.67
N GLU A 173 4.40 0.77 24.38
CA GLU A 173 5.36 1.27 25.38
C GLU A 173 6.41 2.24 24.80
N HIS A 174 6.67 2.17 23.49
CA HIS A 174 7.60 3.07 22.82
C HIS A 174 7.11 4.53 22.81
N GLY A 175 5.80 4.75 22.71
CA GLY A 175 5.21 6.07 22.55
C GLY A 175 5.29 6.62 21.11
N GLY A 176 5.35 7.95 20.99
CA GLY A 176 5.27 8.63 19.68
C GLY A 176 6.50 8.42 18.80
N HIS A 177 6.30 8.31 17.50
CA HIS A 177 7.36 8.08 16.52
C HIS A 177 7.10 8.83 15.19
N ALA A 178 8.13 9.03 14.38
CA ALA A 178 8.11 9.89 13.19
C ALA A 178 7.21 9.40 12.04
N LEU A 179 6.78 8.14 12.07
CA LEU A 179 5.96 7.51 11.03
C LEU A 179 4.49 7.36 11.44
N ALA A 180 4.05 7.95 12.55
CA ALA A 180 2.67 7.78 13.05
C ALA A 180 1.58 8.31 12.10
N GLY A 181 1.94 9.13 11.11
CA GLY A 181 1.01 9.75 10.16
C GLY A 181 0.48 8.84 9.04
N GLY A 182 1.04 7.64 8.85
CA GLY A 182 0.63 6.74 7.77
C GLY A 182 1.49 5.50 7.65
N ALA A 183 1.20 4.67 6.63
CA ALA A 183 2.06 3.55 6.29
C ALA A 183 3.21 4.01 5.38
N LEU A 184 4.33 3.30 5.48
CA LEU A 184 5.51 3.55 4.65
C LEU A 184 6.00 2.23 4.06
N SER A 185 6.23 2.18 2.75
CA SER A 185 6.98 1.12 2.07
C SER A 185 8.26 1.71 1.47
N LEU A 186 9.39 1.05 1.69
CA LEU A 186 10.69 1.37 1.11
C LEU A 186 11.12 0.23 0.20
N LEU A 187 11.33 0.53 -1.06
CA LEU A 187 11.76 -0.42 -2.08
C LEU A 187 13.21 -0.12 -2.45
N THR A 188 14.03 -1.16 -2.57
CA THR A 188 15.31 -1.10 -3.29
C THR A 188 15.13 -1.91 -4.55
N LEU A 189 15.26 -1.29 -5.72
CA LEU A 189 15.06 -1.94 -7.01
C LEU A 189 16.32 -2.71 -7.44
N ASP A 190 16.18 -3.49 -8.51
CA ASP A 190 17.24 -4.25 -9.17
C ASP A 190 18.43 -3.42 -9.70
N ASP A 191 18.25 -2.11 -9.86
CA ASP A 191 19.29 -1.12 -10.20
C ASP A 191 19.83 -0.35 -8.98
N ASP A 192 19.57 -0.86 -7.76
CA ASP A 192 19.88 -0.24 -6.46
C ASP A 192 19.20 1.12 -6.19
N SER A 193 18.27 1.56 -7.06
CA SER A 193 17.54 2.79 -6.81
C SER A 193 16.58 2.63 -5.61
N PRO A 194 16.57 3.61 -4.68
CA PRO A 194 15.66 3.58 -3.55
C PRO A 194 14.37 4.33 -3.90
N VAL A 195 13.24 3.76 -3.56
CA VAL A 195 11.91 4.36 -3.73
C VAL A 195 11.14 4.28 -2.42
N ALA A 196 10.39 5.32 -2.08
CA ALA A 196 9.47 5.31 -0.96
C ALA A 196 8.03 5.45 -1.45
N TYR A 197 7.12 4.78 -0.75
CA TYR A 197 5.68 4.89 -0.96
C TYR A 197 5.02 5.15 0.38
N GLU A 198 4.31 6.26 0.50
CA GLU A 198 3.56 6.65 1.68
C GLU A 198 2.08 6.44 1.41
N GLU A 199 1.40 5.70 2.28
CA GLU A 199 -0.04 5.41 2.16
C GLU A 199 -0.79 6.03 3.33
N ALA A 200 -1.69 6.95 3.01
CA ALA A 200 -2.70 7.52 3.90
C ALA A 200 -4.08 6.94 3.57
N THR A 201 -5.09 7.24 4.39
CA THR A 201 -6.45 6.66 4.30
C THR A 201 -7.06 6.67 2.91
N THR A 202 -6.81 7.71 2.11
CA THR A 202 -7.42 7.89 0.78
C THR A 202 -6.40 8.13 -0.33
N THR A 203 -5.12 8.28 0.01
CA THR A 203 -4.10 8.70 -0.97
C THR A 203 -2.79 7.94 -0.79
N GLY A 204 -2.13 7.70 -1.91
CA GLY A 204 -0.77 7.17 -1.97
C GLY A 204 0.17 8.17 -2.63
N THR A 205 1.36 8.33 -2.05
CA THR A 205 2.42 9.20 -2.55
C THR A 205 3.66 8.37 -2.86
N LEU A 206 4.05 8.37 -4.13
CA LEU A 206 5.30 7.78 -4.58
C LEU A 206 6.40 8.85 -4.51
N VAL A 207 7.54 8.49 -3.93
CA VAL A 207 8.69 9.38 -3.74
C VAL A 207 9.92 8.71 -4.34
N GLU A 208 10.48 9.33 -5.38
CA GLU A 208 11.68 8.85 -6.09
C GLU A 208 12.86 9.85 -5.97
N GLU A 209 12.62 11.05 -5.43
CA GLU A 209 13.68 12.03 -5.16
C GLU A 209 14.58 11.51 -4.03
N LYS A 210 15.90 11.43 -4.29
CA LYS A 210 16.86 10.72 -3.44
C LYS A 210 16.90 11.26 -2.01
N GLU A 211 16.80 12.57 -1.84
CA GLU A 211 16.99 13.22 -0.55
C GLU A 211 15.75 13.04 0.33
N GLU A 212 14.57 13.10 -0.28
CA GLU A 212 13.30 12.77 0.34
C GLU A 212 13.22 11.28 0.72
N VAL A 213 13.64 10.36 -0.17
CA VAL A 213 13.68 8.93 0.14
C VAL A 213 14.66 8.64 1.28
N ARG A 214 15.84 9.27 1.29
CA ARG A 214 16.81 9.14 2.40
C ARG A 214 16.22 9.59 3.73
N ALA A 215 15.36 10.61 3.76
CA ALA A 215 14.68 11.03 4.98
C ALA A 215 13.73 9.94 5.51
N ARG A 216 12.96 9.28 4.62
CA ARG A 216 12.08 8.15 5.00
C ARG A 216 12.88 6.94 5.48
N ILE A 217 14.00 6.64 4.83
CA ILE A 217 14.92 5.58 5.27
C ILE A 217 15.39 5.84 6.70
N ARG A 218 15.85 7.06 7.01
CA ARG A 218 16.28 7.42 8.38
C ARG A 218 15.15 7.25 9.40
N ALA A 219 13.93 7.66 9.06
CA ALA A 219 12.77 7.51 9.94
C ALA A 219 12.44 6.03 10.19
N TYR A 220 12.50 5.20 9.14
CA TYR A 220 12.32 3.75 9.25
C TYR A 220 13.40 3.09 10.09
N ASP A 221 14.67 3.43 9.87
CA ASP A 221 15.80 2.84 10.59
C ASP A 221 15.73 3.15 12.10
N LEU A 222 15.35 4.39 12.47
CA LEU A 222 15.10 4.75 13.87
C LEU A 222 13.94 3.96 14.48
N LEU A 223 12.89 3.71 13.69
CA LEU A 223 11.75 2.91 14.13
C LEU A 223 12.15 1.44 14.33
N SER A 224 12.92 0.86 13.41
CA SER A 224 13.42 -0.51 13.50
C SER A 224 14.30 -0.72 14.74
N ALA A 225 15.15 0.27 15.06
CA ALA A 225 15.99 0.25 16.26
C ALA A 225 15.17 0.33 17.57
N SER A 226 13.93 0.81 17.49
CA SER A 226 13.03 0.97 18.63
C SER A 226 12.01 -0.16 18.76
N ALA A 227 11.73 -0.87 17.65
CA ALA A 227 10.86 -2.03 17.63
C ALA A 227 11.52 -3.23 18.36
N LEU A 228 10.69 -4.16 18.83
CA LEU A 228 11.17 -5.40 19.42
C LEU A 228 12.06 -6.17 18.42
N SER A 229 13.04 -6.93 18.92
CA SER A 229 13.81 -7.84 18.06
C SER A 229 12.88 -8.85 17.37
N PRO A 230 13.27 -9.47 16.25
CA PRO A 230 12.44 -10.48 15.60
C PRO A 230 11.99 -11.61 16.55
N GLU A 231 12.85 -12.10 17.45
CA GLU A 231 12.46 -13.13 18.41
C GLU A 231 11.42 -12.63 19.41
N LYS A 232 11.66 -11.45 20.01
CA LYS A 232 10.74 -10.83 20.96
C LYS A 232 9.40 -10.45 20.31
N SER A 233 9.43 -10.10 19.03
CA SER A 233 8.24 -9.83 18.22
C SER A 233 7.42 -11.10 18.02
N ALA A 234 8.08 -12.23 17.74
CA ALA A 234 7.41 -13.53 17.65
C ALA A 234 6.77 -13.94 18.99
N ASP A 235 7.47 -13.73 20.11
CA ASP A 235 6.93 -13.96 21.46
C ASP A 235 5.72 -13.07 21.74
N PHE A 236 5.82 -11.79 21.38
CA PHE A 236 4.72 -10.84 21.55
C PHE A 236 3.49 -11.26 20.74
N ILE A 237 3.66 -11.59 19.45
CA ILE A 237 2.56 -12.04 18.58
C ILE A 237 1.91 -13.32 19.14
N ARG A 238 2.70 -14.29 19.63
CA ARG A 238 2.19 -15.50 20.31
C ARG A 238 1.37 -15.15 21.54
N SER A 239 1.84 -14.23 22.38
CA SER A 239 1.09 -13.81 23.58
C SER A 239 -0.25 -13.17 23.22
N VAL A 240 -0.32 -12.41 22.13
CA VAL A 240 -1.58 -11.83 21.64
C VAL A 240 -2.50 -12.93 21.12
N LEU A 241 -1.96 -13.90 20.38
CA LEU A 241 -2.69 -15.05 19.85
C LEU A 241 -3.30 -15.92 20.97
N GLU A 242 -2.55 -16.18 22.03
CA GLU A 242 -2.98 -16.95 23.21
C GLU A 242 -4.07 -16.22 24.00
N ALA A 243 -4.02 -14.88 24.04
CA ALA A 243 -5.01 -14.06 24.72
C ALA A 243 -6.34 -13.89 23.95
N LEU A 244 -6.43 -14.36 22.70
CA LEU A 244 -7.69 -14.28 21.95
C LEU A 244 -8.77 -15.16 22.62
N PRO A 245 -10.04 -14.73 22.64
CA PRO A 245 -11.15 -15.54 23.15
C PRO A 245 -11.32 -16.85 22.36
N ASP A 246 -11.70 -17.92 23.06
CA ASP A 246 -12.17 -19.15 22.39
C ASP A 246 -13.56 -18.90 21.80
N GLU A 247 -13.86 -19.47 20.63
CA GLU A 247 -15.15 -19.28 19.95
C GLU A 247 -16.37 -19.69 20.79
N HIS A 248 -16.14 -20.43 21.89
CA HIS A 248 -17.15 -20.93 22.81
C HIS A 248 -17.28 -20.13 24.12
N ASN A 249 -16.48 -19.08 24.33
CA ASN A 249 -16.56 -18.26 25.54
C ASN A 249 -16.37 -16.77 25.18
N PRO A 250 -17.46 -16.08 24.78
CA PRO A 250 -17.44 -14.71 24.31
C PRO A 250 -17.15 -13.67 25.41
#